data_AF-A0A960JY21-F1
#
_entry.id   AF-A0A960JY21-F1
#
_cell.length_a   1.000
_cell.length_b   1.000
_cell.length_c   1.000
_cell.angle_alpha   90.00
_cell.angle_beta   90.00
_cell.angle_gamma   90.00
#
_symmetry.space_group_name_H-M   'P 1'
#
loop_
_entity.id
_entity.type
_entity.pdbx_description
1 polymer ?
#
loop_
_entity_poly.entity_id
_entity_poly.type
_entity_poly.pdbx_seq_one_letter_code
_entity_poly.pdbx_strand_id
1 'polypeptide(L)'
;MSTRSFGQRIRRNEDPRLLTGQALFVDDVHLPRMAHLALLRSPFAHARIRSIDISRAQSREGVVAVFTASDLGAVWQRGPLLVPPPPIDGCSFRHRTQVPLAKEKVCHAGEPVVAVVAESRYLAEDALAEIEVDFEPLPAVVDLEAAVAPGADRVHEDLDSNVAAHVIQEKGDYPAALRQAHRVVRRRFRYDRGTAAAMENRGVVADWDRRAQRLTLWDTTQAPIPIRNGLAALLGLSEHQVRVIAPFIGGGFGPKIMMFYPEEVLVPWSAMRLGRPVKWIEDREENFFATTQERGQIHEAEMALDEEGRILGIKDVFLHDNGAYNPYGLTIPINSQCTLLGPYRVPSYSSEFRSVYTNKPIVTPYRGAGRQHGVFVMERLLDLAAREMGIDRAEIRRRNLLLPEAFPHNHEIIFQDFEPLTYDSGNYEPILDQALERIGYREFLEVKQPQARAEGRLLGLGIVAYVEGTGIGPYEGARVQVQSNGKVSVVTGVGTQGQGHMTSFAQIVADQVGVEVGDV
;
A
#
# COMPACT_ATOMS: atom_id res chain seq x y z
N MET A 1 -21.08 2.91 38.93
CA MET A 1 -21.82 2.54 37.71
C MET A 1 -20.83 2.70 36.57
N SER A 2 -20.38 1.61 35.93
CA SER A 2 -19.38 1.74 34.87
C SER A 2 -20.03 2.42 33.66
N THR A 3 -19.59 3.63 33.38
CA THR A 3 -19.93 4.38 32.18
C THR A 3 -19.30 3.64 30.99
N ARG A 4 -20.10 2.82 30.30
CA ARG A 4 -19.66 2.12 29.10
C ARG A 4 -19.23 3.16 28.06
N SER A 5 -17.93 3.36 27.90
CA SER A 5 -17.35 4.44 27.07
C SER A 5 -17.05 3.94 25.66
N PHE A 6 -16.79 2.63 25.52
CA PHE A 6 -16.59 2.01 24.22
C PHE A 6 -17.88 2.01 23.39
N GLY A 7 -17.78 2.48 22.15
CA GLY A 7 -18.91 2.62 21.22
C GLY A 7 -19.61 3.98 21.25
N GLN A 8 -19.26 4.88 22.17
CA GLN A 8 -19.80 6.24 22.20
C GLN A 8 -19.12 7.16 21.18
N ARG A 9 -19.88 8.12 20.63
CA ARG A 9 -19.34 9.21 19.79
C ARG A 9 -18.79 10.33 20.68
N ILE A 10 -17.51 10.25 21.02
CA ILE A 10 -16.81 11.27 21.81
C ILE A 10 -15.98 12.21 20.92
N ARG A 11 -15.58 13.37 21.47
CA ARG A 11 -14.63 14.27 20.80
C ARG A 11 -13.23 13.65 20.83
N ARG A 12 -12.40 13.95 19.82
CA ARG A 12 -11.08 13.32 19.73
C ARG A 12 -10.08 13.97 20.68
N ASN A 13 -9.29 13.14 21.34
CA ASN A 13 -8.23 13.54 22.28
C ASN A 13 -7.10 14.31 21.58
N GLU A 14 -6.83 13.99 20.32
CA GLU A 14 -5.78 14.64 19.54
C GLU A 14 -6.15 16.01 18.97
N ASP A 15 -7.45 16.35 18.88
CA ASP A 15 -7.94 17.56 18.21
C ASP A 15 -7.34 18.86 18.76
N PRO A 16 -7.22 19.10 20.08
CA PRO A 16 -6.70 20.36 20.60
C PRO A 16 -5.32 20.73 20.06
N ARG A 17 -4.41 19.76 19.88
CA ARG A 17 -3.07 20.01 19.34
C ARG A 17 -3.11 20.28 17.84
N LEU A 18 -3.93 19.52 17.11
CA LEU A 18 -4.07 19.64 15.66
C LEU A 18 -4.72 20.97 15.25
N LEU A 19 -5.73 21.43 16.00
CA LEU A 19 -6.49 22.64 15.70
C LEU A 19 -5.77 23.94 16.08
N THR A 20 -4.70 23.86 16.87
CA THR A 20 -3.97 25.03 17.38
C THR A 20 -2.54 25.15 16.83
N GLY A 21 -2.16 24.31 15.87
CA GLY A 21 -0.80 24.29 15.32
C GLY A 21 0.27 23.82 16.31
N GLN A 22 -0.12 23.03 17.32
CA GLN A 22 0.79 22.51 18.35
C GLN A 22 1.17 21.04 18.12
N ALA A 23 0.57 20.38 17.13
CA ALA A 23 0.97 19.05 16.72
C ALA A 23 2.33 19.14 16.00
N LEU A 24 3.27 18.27 16.40
CA LEU A 24 4.55 18.12 15.74
C LEU A 24 4.39 17.16 14.55
N PHE A 25 4.68 17.62 13.35
CA PHE A 25 4.90 16.81 12.15
C PHE A 25 6.40 16.71 11.86
N VAL A 26 6.82 15.90 10.88
CA VAL A 26 8.26 15.68 10.64
C VAL A 26 8.97 16.95 10.18
N ASP A 27 8.34 17.78 9.34
CA ASP A 27 8.97 19.04 8.91
C ASP A 27 9.02 20.10 10.03
N ASP A 28 8.23 19.97 11.08
CA ASP A 28 8.31 20.86 12.25
C ASP A 28 9.56 20.58 13.11
N VAL A 29 10.21 19.43 12.92
CA VAL A 29 11.45 19.07 13.63
C VAL A 29 12.57 20.00 13.21
N HIS A 30 13.14 20.73 14.16
CA HIS A 30 14.29 21.60 13.95
C HIS A 30 15.36 21.35 15.00
N LEU A 31 16.58 21.04 14.56
CA LEU A 31 17.71 20.70 15.42
C LEU A 31 18.90 21.63 15.16
N PRO A 32 19.73 21.92 16.17
CA PRO A 32 20.92 22.76 15.98
C PRO A 32 21.87 22.19 14.91
N ARG A 33 22.32 23.06 14.00
CA ARG A 33 23.21 22.71 12.87
C ARG A 33 22.61 21.67 11.91
N MET A 34 21.29 21.54 11.86
CA MET A 34 20.64 20.67 10.88
C MET A 34 21.02 21.08 9.45
N ALA A 35 21.36 20.08 8.64
CA ALA A 35 21.55 20.22 7.19
C ALA A 35 20.34 19.62 6.47
N HIS A 36 20.22 19.90 5.18
CA HIS A 36 19.12 19.47 4.34
C HIS A 36 19.65 18.60 3.21
N LEU A 37 19.02 17.44 3.02
CA LEU A 37 19.31 16.53 1.93
C LEU A 37 18.31 16.78 0.79
N ALA A 38 18.81 16.77 -0.45
CA ALA A 38 18.02 16.72 -1.68
C ALA A 38 18.55 15.60 -2.58
N LEU A 39 17.70 15.07 -3.47
CA LEU A 39 18.04 13.94 -4.33
C LEU A 39 17.95 14.32 -5.81
N LEU A 40 19.03 14.08 -6.55
CA LEU A 40 18.97 14.05 -8.01
C LEU A 40 18.36 12.72 -8.44
N ARG A 41 17.25 12.79 -9.17
CA ARG A 41 16.50 11.62 -9.61
C ARG A 41 16.55 11.45 -11.12
N SER A 42 16.40 10.21 -11.56
CA SER A 42 16.38 9.88 -12.98
C SER A 42 15.20 10.54 -13.71
N PRO A 43 15.44 11.26 -14.83
CA PRO A 43 14.37 11.65 -15.74
C PRO A 43 13.96 10.53 -16.70
N PHE A 44 14.72 9.42 -16.73
CA PHE A 44 14.49 8.29 -17.64
C PHE A 44 13.80 7.11 -16.94
N ALA A 45 12.87 6.48 -17.65
CA ALA A 45 12.25 5.23 -17.22
C ALA A 45 13.25 4.06 -17.21
N HIS A 46 14.19 4.04 -18.15
CA HIS A 46 15.23 3.02 -18.24
C HIS A 46 16.48 3.61 -18.91
N ALA A 47 17.62 3.58 -18.24
CA ALA A 47 18.89 4.05 -18.81
C ALA A 47 20.09 3.46 -18.06
N ARG A 48 21.23 3.28 -18.75
CA ARG A 48 22.52 3.07 -18.08
C ARG A 48 23.11 4.40 -17.64
N ILE A 49 23.78 4.39 -16.50
CA ILE A 49 24.55 5.54 -16.00
C ILE A 49 25.98 5.37 -16.50
N ARG A 50 26.41 6.22 -17.44
CA ARG A 50 27.77 6.17 -18.01
C ARG A 50 28.77 6.90 -17.13
N SER A 51 28.41 8.07 -16.62
CA SER A 51 29.23 8.85 -15.70
C SER A 51 28.37 9.84 -14.89
N ILE A 52 28.91 10.30 -13.76
CA ILE A 52 28.32 11.32 -12.89
C ILE A 52 29.44 12.31 -12.56
N ASP A 53 29.27 13.59 -12.94
CA ASP A 53 30.13 14.69 -12.51
C ASP A 53 29.43 15.50 -11.41
N ILE A 54 30.04 15.49 -10.23
CA ILE A 54 29.56 16.20 -9.03
C ILE A 54 30.48 17.36 -8.64
N SER A 55 31.52 17.66 -9.42
CA SER A 55 32.60 18.56 -9.02
C SER A 55 32.13 19.97 -8.71
N ARG A 56 31.24 20.52 -9.54
CA ARG A 56 30.66 21.85 -9.34
C ARG A 56 29.80 21.92 -8.09
N ALA A 57 28.86 21.00 -7.95
CA ALA A 57 27.99 20.88 -6.77
C ALA A 57 28.80 20.72 -5.47
N GLN A 58 29.87 19.92 -5.49
CA GLN A 58 30.76 19.75 -4.34
C GLN A 58 31.52 21.03 -3.95
N SER A 59 31.84 21.87 -4.92
CA SER A 59 32.57 23.13 -4.70
C SER A 59 31.68 24.31 -4.28
N ARG A 60 30.36 24.15 -4.37
CA ARG A 60 29.38 25.21 -4.09
C ARG A 60 29.38 25.57 -2.60
N GLU A 61 29.39 26.87 -2.31
CA GLU A 61 29.30 27.38 -0.95
C GLU A 61 28.00 26.91 -0.27
N GLY A 62 28.13 26.43 0.98
CA GLY A 62 27.02 25.90 1.76
C GLY A 62 26.62 24.46 1.44
N VAL A 63 27.24 23.81 0.44
CA VAL A 63 27.15 22.35 0.26
C VAL A 63 28.09 21.68 1.26
N VAL A 64 27.55 20.73 2.03
CA VAL A 64 28.27 19.98 3.07
C VAL A 64 28.86 18.70 2.50
N ALA A 65 28.11 18.00 1.65
CA ALA A 65 28.56 16.79 0.97
C ALA A 65 27.69 16.48 -0.26
N VAL A 66 28.27 15.77 -1.22
CA VAL A 66 27.56 15.14 -2.34
C VAL A 66 27.95 13.66 -2.36
N PHE A 67 26.96 12.78 -2.41
CA PHE A 67 27.13 11.33 -2.34
C PHE A 67 26.54 10.65 -3.56
N THR A 68 27.33 9.76 -4.15
CA THR A 68 26.92 8.79 -5.16
C THR A 68 26.82 7.40 -4.55
N ALA A 69 26.33 6.42 -5.31
CA ALA A 69 26.35 5.02 -4.90
C ALA A 69 27.74 4.51 -4.46
N SER A 70 28.82 5.07 -5.01
CA SER A 70 30.20 4.68 -4.69
C SER A 70 30.64 5.08 -3.27
N ASP A 71 30.00 6.08 -2.67
CA ASP A 71 30.34 6.60 -1.33
C ASP A 71 29.72 5.79 -0.19
N LEU A 72 28.68 5.00 -0.49
CA LEU A 72 27.85 4.31 0.50
C LEU A 72 28.48 3.04 1.09
N GLY A 73 29.54 2.50 0.46
CA GLY A 73 30.23 1.30 0.93
C GLY A 73 29.29 0.12 1.14
N ALA A 74 29.33 -0.49 2.33
CA ALA A 74 28.49 -1.65 2.68
C ALA A 74 26.98 -1.35 2.74
N VAL A 75 26.58 -0.07 2.85
CA VAL A 75 25.17 0.33 2.83
C VAL A 75 24.61 0.30 1.41
N TRP A 76 25.47 0.34 0.38
CA TRP A 76 25.04 0.08 -0.99
C TRP A 76 24.79 -1.41 -1.20
N GLN A 77 23.57 -1.82 -0.87
CA GLN A 77 23.06 -3.16 -1.12
C GLN A 77 21.55 -3.09 -1.38
N ARG A 78 21.01 -4.15 -1.96
CA ARG A 78 19.57 -4.31 -2.16
C ARG A 78 18.86 -4.36 -0.80
N GLY A 79 17.71 -3.71 -0.69
CA GLY A 79 16.86 -3.76 0.51
C GLY A 79 16.31 -5.17 0.79
N PRO A 80 15.77 -5.42 1.99
CA PRO A 80 15.18 -6.71 2.33
C PRO A 80 13.86 -6.96 1.56
N LEU A 81 13.53 -8.23 1.35
CA LEU A 81 12.17 -8.65 1.01
C LEU A 81 11.31 -8.56 2.27
N LEU A 82 10.29 -7.71 2.26
CA LEU A 82 9.49 -7.39 3.45
C LEU A 82 8.42 -8.42 3.72
N VAL A 83 7.74 -8.83 2.65
CA VAL A 83 6.68 -9.83 2.71
C VAL A 83 7.07 -10.95 1.73
N PRO A 84 7.41 -12.15 2.23
CA PRO A 84 7.68 -13.29 1.35
C PRO A 84 6.40 -13.73 0.63
N PRO A 85 6.50 -14.44 -0.50
CA PRO A 85 5.33 -15.02 -1.15
C PRO A 85 4.66 -16.04 -0.21
N PRO A 86 3.31 -16.14 -0.20
CA PRO A 86 2.61 -17.17 0.56
C PRO A 86 2.97 -18.58 0.05
N PRO A 87 2.82 -19.62 0.89
CA PRO A 87 3.16 -21.01 0.54
C PRO A 87 2.08 -21.63 -0.36
N ILE A 88 1.90 -21.08 -1.56
CA ILE A 88 0.97 -21.59 -2.58
C ILE A 88 1.73 -22.56 -3.49
N ASP A 89 1.18 -23.76 -3.68
CA ASP A 89 1.76 -24.79 -4.54
C ASP A 89 1.93 -24.28 -5.97
N GLY A 90 3.12 -24.52 -6.56
CA GLY A 90 3.45 -24.07 -7.90
C GLY A 90 3.74 -22.57 -8.04
N CYS A 91 3.68 -21.78 -6.95
CA CYS A 91 4.04 -20.37 -6.97
C CYS A 91 5.53 -20.19 -7.36
N SER A 92 5.76 -19.47 -8.45
CA SER A 92 7.10 -18.99 -8.79
C SER A 92 7.25 -17.53 -8.36
N PHE A 93 8.39 -17.18 -7.75
CA PHE A 93 8.67 -15.83 -7.29
C PHE A 93 10.15 -15.46 -7.46
N ARG A 94 10.40 -14.39 -8.20
CA ARG A 94 11.74 -13.82 -8.45
C ARG A 94 11.82 -12.44 -7.82
N HIS A 95 12.47 -12.36 -6.65
CA HIS A 95 12.57 -11.12 -5.88
C HIS A 95 13.63 -10.15 -6.48
N ARG A 96 13.31 -8.86 -6.52
CA ARG A 96 14.23 -7.74 -6.80
C ARG A 96 13.79 -6.55 -5.97
N THR A 97 14.68 -6.05 -5.13
CA THR A 97 14.46 -4.89 -4.26
C THR A 97 15.40 -3.76 -4.64
N GLN A 98 14.99 -2.55 -4.33
CA GLN A 98 15.69 -1.31 -4.64
C GLN A 98 17.00 -1.16 -3.84
N VAL A 99 17.89 -0.32 -4.35
CA VAL A 99 19.11 0.16 -3.67
C VAL A 99 18.95 1.62 -3.24
N PRO A 100 19.76 2.13 -2.28
CA PRO A 100 19.64 3.52 -1.84
C PRO A 100 19.93 4.56 -2.92
N LEU A 101 20.90 4.29 -3.81
CA LEU A 101 21.20 5.11 -4.98
C LEU A 101 21.52 4.20 -6.17
N ALA A 102 20.94 4.51 -7.33
CA ALA A 102 21.25 3.82 -8.58
C ALA A 102 22.74 4.00 -8.94
N LYS A 103 23.35 2.92 -9.43
CA LYS A 103 24.79 2.88 -9.76
C LYS A 103 25.07 2.63 -11.22
N GLU A 104 24.57 1.51 -11.74
CA GLU A 104 24.85 1.06 -13.11
C GLU A 104 23.74 1.45 -14.08
N LYS A 105 22.49 1.42 -13.60
CA LYS A 105 21.31 1.76 -14.37
C LYS A 105 20.18 2.23 -13.47
N VAL A 106 19.24 2.90 -14.08
CA VAL A 106 17.95 3.30 -13.49
C VAL A 106 16.85 2.47 -14.13
N CYS A 107 15.91 1.98 -13.34
CA CYS A 107 14.80 1.10 -13.71
C CYS A 107 13.45 1.81 -13.67
N HIS A 108 13.36 3.06 -13.19
CA HIS A 108 12.18 3.90 -13.38
C HIS A 108 12.53 5.39 -13.31
N ALA A 109 11.66 6.22 -13.89
CA ALA A 109 11.74 7.67 -13.69
C ALA A 109 11.47 7.98 -12.21
N GLY A 110 12.29 8.84 -11.61
CA GLY A 110 12.23 9.14 -10.18
C GLY A 110 13.23 8.37 -9.29
N GLU A 111 13.93 7.37 -9.84
CA GLU A 111 14.92 6.62 -9.08
C GLU A 111 16.10 7.51 -8.68
N PRO A 112 16.50 7.55 -7.40
CA PRO A 112 17.54 8.46 -6.94
C PRO A 112 18.93 8.01 -7.38
N VAL A 113 19.76 8.97 -7.84
CA VAL A 113 21.09 8.73 -8.40
C VAL A 113 22.19 9.39 -7.56
N VAL A 114 21.94 10.63 -7.10
CA VAL A 114 22.89 11.40 -6.27
C VAL A 114 22.14 12.04 -5.11
N ALA A 115 22.77 12.06 -3.93
CA ALA A 115 22.28 12.79 -2.77
C ALA A 115 23.17 13.99 -2.47
N VAL A 116 22.58 15.17 -2.30
CA VAL A 116 23.29 16.40 -1.89
C VAL A 116 22.83 16.76 -0.49
N VAL A 117 23.77 17.06 0.39
CA VAL A 117 23.52 17.60 1.73
C VAL A 117 24.07 19.02 1.80
N ALA A 118 23.23 20.00 2.11
CA ALA A 118 23.60 21.41 2.20
C ALA A 118 23.04 22.09 3.46
N GLU A 119 23.44 23.32 3.73
CA GLU A 119 23.01 24.08 4.91
C GLU A 119 21.53 24.49 4.89
N SER A 120 20.91 24.52 3.71
CA SER A 120 19.49 24.75 3.53
C SER A 120 18.93 23.92 2.38
N ARG A 121 17.61 23.73 2.36
CA ARG A 121 16.91 23.06 1.26
C ARG A 121 17.18 23.76 -0.09
N TYR A 122 17.12 25.08 -0.11
CA TYR A 122 17.38 25.90 -1.30
C TYR A 122 18.77 25.62 -1.90
N LEU A 123 19.80 25.61 -1.06
CA LEU A 123 21.17 25.33 -1.51
C LEU A 123 21.35 23.88 -1.97
N ALA A 124 20.64 22.93 -1.34
CA ALA A 124 20.68 21.53 -1.75
C ALA A 124 20.07 21.35 -3.14
N GLU A 125 18.91 21.96 -3.39
CA GLU A 125 18.22 21.93 -4.70
C GLU A 125 19.02 22.67 -5.79
N ASP A 126 19.58 23.84 -5.50
CA ASP A 126 20.43 24.56 -6.45
C ASP A 126 21.66 23.72 -6.87
N ALA A 127 22.26 23.03 -5.91
CA ALA A 127 23.41 22.16 -6.16
C ALA A 127 23.03 20.93 -7.02
N LEU A 128 21.79 20.46 -6.98
CA LEU A 128 21.35 19.39 -7.89
C LEU A 128 21.45 19.80 -9.36
N ALA A 129 21.18 21.08 -9.67
CA ALA A 129 21.25 21.61 -11.04
C ALA A 129 22.68 21.75 -11.59
N GLU A 130 23.70 21.60 -10.73
CA GLU A 130 25.11 21.63 -11.11
C GLU A 130 25.73 20.24 -11.30
N ILE A 131 24.94 19.18 -11.07
CA ILE A 131 25.37 17.80 -11.28
C ILE A 131 25.04 17.40 -12.73
N GLU A 132 26.04 16.85 -13.41
CA GLU A 132 25.87 16.32 -14.77
C GLU A 132 25.90 14.79 -14.72
N VAL A 133 24.86 14.15 -15.26
CA VAL A 133 24.77 12.69 -15.36
C VAL A 133 24.63 12.31 -16.82
N ASP A 134 25.59 11.52 -17.32
CA ASP A 134 25.53 10.95 -18.66
C ASP A 134 24.71 9.66 -18.65
N PHE A 135 23.50 9.73 -19.20
CA PHE A 135 22.60 8.61 -19.35
C PHE A 135 22.64 8.06 -20.77
N GLU A 136 22.69 6.74 -20.90
CA GLU A 136 22.38 6.03 -22.15
C GLU A 136 20.97 5.44 -22.03
N PRO A 137 19.94 6.01 -22.69
CA PRO A 137 18.58 5.48 -22.64
C PRO A 137 18.50 4.03 -23.16
N LEU A 138 17.70 3.23 -22.48
CA LEU A 138 17.36 1.86 -22.86
C LEU A 138 15.87 1.77 -23.22
N PRO A 139 15.45 0.76 -24.00
CA PRO A 139 14.04 0.48 -24.20
C PRO A 139 13.31 0.28 -22.86
N ALA A 140 12.21 1.00 -22.68
CA ALA A 140 11.42 0.96 -21.45
C ALA A 140 10.21 0.02 -21.58
N VAL A 141 10.04 -0.85 -20.59
CA VAL A 141 8.94 -1.80 -20.46
C VAL A 141 7.80 -1.13 -19.69
N VAL A 142 6.75 -0.68 -20.36
CA VAL A 142 5.63 0.05 -19.70
C VAL A 142 4.26 -0.57 -19.91
N ASP A 143 4.10 -1.41 -20.92
CA ASP A 143 2.87 -2.15 -21.22
C ASP A 143 2.95 -3.58 -20.69
N LEU A 144 1.96 -4.01 -19.91
CA LEU A 144 1.98 -5.32 -19.25
C LEU A 144 1.90 -6.49 -20.21
N GLU A 145 1.14 -6.35 -21.30
CA GLU A 145 0.92 -7.43 -22.25
C GLU A 145 2.15 -7.62 -23.14
N ALA A 146 2.75 -6.52 -23.58
CA ALA A 146 4.04 -6.53 -24.27
C ALA A 146 5.15 -7.07 -23.36
N ALA A 147 5.15 -6.73 -22.07
CA ALA A 147 6.18 -7.16 -21.12
C ALA A 147 6.25 -8.67 -20.90
N VAL A 148 5.13 -9.39 -21.07
CA VAL A 148 5.05 -10.86 -20.92
C VAL A 148 5.20 -11.60 -22.25
N ALA A 149 5.30 -10.89 -23.38
CA ALA A 149 5.47 -11.50 -24.68
C ALA A 149 6.90 -12.09 -24.86
N PRO A 150 7.07 -13.15 -25.66
CA PRO A 150 8.39 -13.67 -25.99
C PRO A 150 9.28 -12.60 -26.63
N GLY A 151 10.52 -12.46 -26.15
CA GLY A 151 11.49 -11.51 -26.69
C GLY A 151 11.29 -10.05 -26.25
N ALA A 152 10.41 -9.79 -25.28
CA ALA A 152 10.25 -8.46 -24.70
C ALA A 152 11.56 -7.93 -24.10
N ASP A 153 11.77 -6.61 -24.20
CA ASP A 153 12.81 -5.92 -23.45
C ASP A 153 12.67 -6.22 -21.95
N ARG A 154 13.79 -6.23 -21.22
CA ARG A 154 13.82 -6.63 -19.81
C ARG A 154 14.12 -5.45 -18.91
N VAL A 155 13.33 -5.28 -17.84
CA VAL A 155 13.66 -4.34 -16.75
C VAL A 155 14.95 -4.78 -16.05
N HIS A 156 15.07 -6.08 -15.80
CA HIS A 156 16.21 -6.72 -15.14
C HIS A 156 16.88 -7.72 -16.09
N GLU A 157 18.02 -7.33 -16.65
CA GLU A 157 18.77 -8.13 -17.65
C GLU A 157 19.29 -9.46 -17.09
N ASP A 158 19.42 -9.57 -15.77
CA ASP A 158 19.83 -10.77 -15.04
C ASP A 158 18.67 -11.77 -14.80
N LEU A 159 17.45 -11.43 -15.24
CA LEU A 159 16.28 -12.31 -15.19
C LEU A 159 15.91 -12.82 -16.59
N ASP A 160 15.34 -14.03 -16.68
CA ASP A 160 14.93 -14.62 -17.96
C ASP A 160 13.70 -13.94 -18.57
N SER A 161 12.90 -13.24 -17.76
CA SER A 161 11.61 -12.66 -18.14
C SER A 161 11.20 -11.51 -17.21
N ASN A 162 10.30 -10.62 -17.65
CA ASN A 162 9.67 -9.64 -16.76
C ASN A 162 8.63 -10.23 -15.80
N VAL A 163 8.25 -11.50 -15.95
CA VAL A 163 7.35 -12.17 -14.99
C VAL A 163 8.09 -12.38 -13.67
N ALA A 164 7.76 -11.54 -12.69
CA ALA A 164 8.28 -11.55 -11.33
C ALA A 164 7.66 -12.69 -10.51
N ALA A 165 6.40 -13.03 -10.80
CA ALA A 165 5.72 -14.16 -10.16
C ALA A 165 4.61 -14.73 -11.04
N HIS A 166 4.33 -16.01 -10.85
CA HIS A 166 3.17 -16.69 -11.43
C HIS A 166 2.52 -17.55 -10.35
N VAL A 167 1.21 -17.34 -10.13
CA VAL A 167 0.45 -17.97 -9.06
C VAL A 167 -0.90 -18.41 -9.59
N ILE A 168 -1.32 -19.60 -9.21
CA ILE A 168 -2.63 -20.18 -9.52
C ILE A 168 -3.26 -20.65 -8.20
N GLN A 169 -4.53 -20.30 -7.98
CA GLN A 169 -5.33 -20.83 -6.88
C GLN A 169 -6.67 -21.32 -7.41
N GLU A 170 -7.09 -22.50 -6.97
CA GLU A 170 -8.30 -23.16 -7.48
C GLU A 170 -9.12 -23.80 -6.36
N LYS A 171 -10.42 -23.87 -6.57
CA LYS A 171 -11.40 -24.60 -5.75
C LYS A 171 -12.46 -25.19 -6.67
N GLY A 172 -12.89 -26.43 -6.42
CA GLY A 172 -13.91 -27.08 -7.24
C GLY A 172 -13.44 -27.35 -8.69
N ASP A 173 -14.36 -27.31 -9.66
CA ASP A 173 -14.10 -27.62 -11.08
C ASP A 173 -14.77 -26.58 -11.99
N TYR A 174 -14.05 -25.49 -12.28
CA TYR A 174 -14.56 -24.44 -13.17
C TYR A 174 -14.89 -24.96 -14.59
N PRO A 175 -14.08 -25.83 -15.23
CA PRO A 175 -14.46 -26.46 -16.50
C PRO A 175 -15.82 -27.19 -16.46
N ALA A 176 -16.15 -27.89 -15.37
CA ALA A 176 -17.46 -28.51 -15.20
C ALA A 176 -18.58 -27.49 -15.02
N ALA A 177 -18.38 -26.46 -14.18
CA ALA A 177 -19.32 -25.37 -14.02
C ALA A 177 -19.62 -24.66 -15.35
N LEU A 178 -18.60 -24.46 -16.19
CA LEU A 178 -18.74 -23.85 -17.50
C LEU A 178 -19.61 -24.69 -18.46
N ARG A 179 -19.46 -26.03 -18.43
CA ARG A 179 -20.28 -26.95 -19.26
C ARG A 179 -21.75 -26.97 -18.83
N GLN A 180 -22.03 -26.72 -17.56
CA GLN A 180 -23.39 -26.72 -16.98
C GLN A 180 -24.06 -25.35 -17.04
N ALA A 181 -23.33 -24.30 -17.40
CA ALA A 181 -23.81 -22.93 -17.35
C ALA A 181 -24.99 -22.70 -18.31
N HIS A 182 -26.08 -22.14 -17.78
CA HIS A 182 -27.14 -21.56 -18.60
C HIS A 182 -26.66 -20.26 -19.26
N ARG A 183 -25.90 -19.44 -18.50
CA ARG A 183 -25.31 -18.19 -18.99
C ARG A 183 -23.85 -18.08 -18.58
N VAL A 184 -23.03 -17.58 -19.49
CA VAL A 184 -21.63 -17.22 -19.22
C VAL A 184 -21.41 -15.76 -19.56
N VAL A 185 -20.99 -14.97 -18.58
CA VAL A 185 -20.58 -13.57 -18.78
C VAL A 185 -19.06 -13.51 -18.82
N ARG A 186 -18.51 -13.00 -19.92
CA ARG A 186 -17.07 -12.78 -20.08
C ARG A 186 -16.77 -11.30 -20.24
N ARG A 187 -15.81 -10.77 -19.50
CA ARG A 187 -15.35 -9.39 -19.71
C ARG A 187 -13.87 -9.25 -19.41
N ARG A 188 -13.29 -8.28 -20.11
CA ARG A 188 -11.98 -7.75 -19.81
C ARG A 188 -12.11 -6.47 -19.01
N PHE A 189 -11.40 -6.37 -17.90
CA PHE A 189 -11.36 -5.20 -17.05
C PHE A 189 -9.95 -4.65 -16.97
N ARG A 190 -9.83 -3.32 -16.97
CA ARG A 190 -8.57 -2.62 -16.70
C ARG A 190 -8.78 -1.75 -15.47
N TYR A 191 -7.91 -1.91 -14.49
CA TYR A 191 -7.87 -1.07 -13.30
C TYR A 191 -6.64 -0.17 -13.42
N ASP A 192 -6.87 1.13 -13.56
CA ASP A 192 -5.79 2.09 -13.76
C ASP A 192 -5.02 2.36 -12.48
N ARG A 193 -3.78 2.78 -12.67
CA ARG A 193 -2.86 3.12 -11.60
C ARG A 193 -3.32 4.34 -10.83
N GLY A 194 -3.10 4.34 -9.52
CA GLY A 194 -3.39 5.48 -8.64
C GLY A 194 -2.29 5.73 -7.62
N THR A 195 -2.27 6.95 -7.10
CA THR A 195 -1.41 7.36 -5.98
C THR A 195 -2.26 7.70 -4.76
N ALA A 196 -1.69 7.54 -3.56
CA ALA A 196 -2.35 7.92 -2.32
C ALA A 196 -2.44 9.45 -2.13
N ALA A 197 -1.42 10.18 -2.62
CA ALA A 197 -1.31 11.64 -2.51
C ALA A 197 -1.71 12.19 -1.13
N ALA A 198 -1.12 11.65 -0.05
CA ALA A 198 -1.33 12.18 1.30
C ALA A 198 -0.97 13.67 1.37
N MET A 199 -1.74 14.47 2.12
CA MET A 199 -1.53 15.92 2.19
C MET A 199 -0.15 16.27 2.73
N GLU A 200 0.28 15.61 3.80
CA GLU A 200 1.68 15.61 4.21
C GLU A 200 2.44 14.57 3.38
N ASN A 201 3.46 15.06 2.70
CA ASN A 201 4.44 14.28 1.97
C ASN A 201 5.30 13.38 2.89
N ARG A 202 6.19 12.57 2.32
CA ARG A 202 7.20 11.83 3.07
C ARG A 202 8.29 12.77 3.60
N GLY A 203 8.83 12.44 4.76
CA GLY A 203 9.89 13.21 5.39
C GLY A 203 10.65 12.38 6.41
N VAL A 204 11.95 12.66 6.52
CA VAL A 204 12.86 11.99 7.44
C VAL A 204 13.82 13.02 8.04
N VAL A 205 13.99 13.00 9.35
CA VAL A 205 15.04 13.75 10.06
C VAL A 205 15.85 12.78 10.90
N ALA A 206 17.17 12.80 10.78
CA ALA A 206 18.07 11.97 11.58
C ALA A 206 19.07 12.81 12.36
N ASP A 207 19.41 12.36 13.57
CA ASP A 207 20.51 12.88 14.38
C ASP A 207 21.33 11.74 15.00
N TRP A 208 22.65 11.83 14.90
CA TRP A 208 23.58 10.90 15.50
C TRP A 208 24.33 11.55 16.66
N ASP A 209 23.95 11.17 17.87
CA ASP A 209 24.67 11.55 19.08
C ASP A 209 25.93 10.69 19.22
N ARG A 210 27.08 11.25 18.84
CA ARG A 210 28.38 10.58 18.95
C ARG A 210 28.76 10.24 20.40
N ARG A 211 28.30 10.99 21.40
CA ARG A 211 28.65 10.74 22.81
C ARG A 211 27.81 9.61 23.37
N ALA A 212 26.52 9.61 23.08
CA ALA A 212 25.60 8.55 23.49
C ALA A 212 25.65 7.32 22.57
N GLN A 213 26.32 7.41 21.42
CA GLN A 213 26.32 6.39 20.36
C GLN A 213 24.90 6.00 19.96
N ARG A 214 24.02 7.00 19.79
CA ARG A 214 22.60 6.82 19.55
C ARG A 214 22.10 7.61 18.33
N LEU A 215 21.42 6.92 17.43
CA LEU A 215 20.69 7.45 16.29
C LEU A 215 19.24 7.74 16.70
N THR A 216 18.78 8.96 16.50
CA THR A 216 17.36 9.31 16.60
C THR A 216 16.83 9.69 15.22
N LEU A 217 15.71 9.09 14.83
CA LEU A 217 15.03 9.31 13.56
C LEU A 217 13.61 9.81 13.83
N TRP A 218 13.21 10.91 13.20
CA TRP A 218 11.82 11.31 13.05
C TRP A 218 11.39 10.99 11.63
N ASP A 219 10.32 10.22 11.48
CA ASP A 219 9.95 9.62 10.21
C ASP A 219 8.44 9.63 10.02
N THR A 220 7.99 9.96 8.82
CA THR A 220 6.61 9.85 8.38
C THR A 220 6.25 8.38 8.10
N THR A 221 6.45 7.48 9.06
CA THR A 221 6.28 6.03 8.86
C THR A 221 5.06 5.46 9.58
N GLN A 222 4.42 4.48 8.95
CA GLN A 222 3.36 3.66 9.55
C GLN A 222 3.93 2.47 10.35
N ALA A 223 5.23 2.20 10.26
CA ALA A 223 5.89 1.03 10.85
C ALA A 223 7.22 1.39 11.55
N PRO A 224 7.19 2.20 12.62
CA PRO A 224 8.41 2.67 13.27
C PRO A 224 9.28 1.55 13.88
N ILE A 225 8.68 0.45 14.35
CA ILE A 225 9.41 -0.67 14.96
C ILE A 225 10.22 -1.45 13.89
N PRO A 226 9.62 -1.90 12.77
CA PRO A 226 10.39 -2.48 11.68
C PRO A 226 11.48 -1.57 11.12
N ILE A 227 11.22 -0.26 10.95
CA ILE A 227 12.23 0.71 10.51
C ILE A 227 13.43 0.72 11.48
N ARG A 228 13.17 0.78 12.80
CA ARG A 228 14.22 0.74 13.83
C ARG A 228 15.11 -0.48 13.67
N ASN A 229 14.50 -1.66 13.55
CA ASN A 229 15.23 -2.93 13.54
C ASN A 229 16.06 -3.07 12.27
N GLY A 230 15.47 -2.76 11.11
CA GLY A 230 16.20 -2.87 9.84
C GLY A 230 17.29 -1.81 9.69
N LEU A 231 17.11 -0.58 10.20
CA LEU A 231 18.18 0.42 10.22
C LEU A 231 19.32 0.02 11.16
N ALA A 232 19.01 -0.55 12.32
CA ALA A 232 20.04 -1.07 13.22
C ALA A 232 20.91 -2.11 12.49
N ALA A 233 20.28 -3.10 11.86
CA ALA A 233 20.97 -4.13 11.09
C ALA A 233 21.78 -3.54 9.92
N LEU A 234 21.17 -2.66 9.11
CA LEU A 234 21.80 -2.08 7.92
C LEU A 234 23.03 -1.22 8.24
N LEU A 235 22.98 -0.48 9.36
CA LEU A 235 24.04 0.44 9.78
C LEU A 235 25.04 -0.20 10.74
N GLY A 236 24.92 -1.50 11.02
CA GLY A 236 25.81 -2.21 11.94
C GLY A 236 25.68 -1.75 13.39
N LEU A 237 24.50 -1.27 13.77
CA LEU A 237 24.15 -0.82 15.12
C LEU A 237 23.33 -1.89 15.83
N SER A 238 23.29 -1.81 17.15
CA SER A 238 22.31 -2.55 17.94
C SER A 238 20.97 -1.80 18.00
N GLU A 239 19.86 -2.52 18.18
CA GLU A 239 18.52 -1.91 18.21
C GLU A 239 18.36 -0.82 19.29
N HIS A 240 19.06 -0.94 20.42
CA HIS A 240 19.00 0.05 21.51
C HIS A 240 19.71 1.37 21.16
N GLN A 241 20.60 1.35 20.16
CA GLN A 241 21.24 2.55 19.64
C GLN A 241 20.35 3.29 18.63
N VAL A 242 19.21 2.71 18.21
CA VAL A 242 18.32 3.32 17.23
C VAL A 242 16.97 3.64 17.88
N ARG A 243 16.55 4.90 17.76
CA ARG A 243 15.24 5.37 18.20
C ARG A 243 14.49 5.99 17.02
N VAL A 244 13.39 5.35 16.61
CA VAL A 244 12.49 5.89 15.59
C VAL A 244 11.28 6.51 16.27
N ILE A 245 10.92 7.72 15.85
CA ILE A 245 9.80 8.51 16.34
C ILE A 245 8.91 8.79 15.12
N ALA A 246 7.74 8.17 15.08
CA ALA A 246 6.67 8.63 14.21
C ALA A 246 5.88 9.72 14.96
N PRO A 247 6.00 11.01 14.59
CA PRO A 247 5.23 12.08 15.23
C PRO A 247 3.78 12.07 14.70
N PHE A 248 3.06 13.20 14.71
CA PHE A 248 1.81 13.24 13.95
C PHE A 248 2.13 13.08 12.45
N ILE A 249 1.29 12.33 11.75
CA ILE A 249 1.44 12.06 10.31
C ILE A 249 0.20 12.58 9.59
N GLY A 250 0.38 13.47 8.62
CA GLY A 250 -0.68 14.12 7.84
C GLY A 250 -1.23 13.22 6.72
N GLY A 251 -1.61 12.00 7.10
CA GLY A 251 -2.09 10.95 6.20
C GLY A 251 -0.97 10.02 5.72
N GLY A 252 -1.27 8.72 5.68
CA GLY A 252 -0.36 7.70 5.14
C GLY A 252 -0.99 6.85 4.06
N PHE A 253 -2.19 6.33 4.31
CA PHE A 253 -3.02 5.60 3.34
C PHE A 253 -2.37 4.38 2.68
N GLY A 254 -1.25 3.87 3.21
CA GLY A 254 -0.55 2.71 2.68
C GLY A 254 0.91 3.02 2.33
N PRO A 255 1.23 3.95 1.42
CA PRO A 255 2.62 4.16 0.99
C PRO A 255 3.65 4.45 2.10
N LYS A 256 3.23 5.02 3.24
CA LYS A 256 4.10 5.24 4.41
C LYS A 256 4.34 3.97 5.26
N ILE A 257 3.77 2.82 4.90
CA ILE A 257 4.13 1.49 5.46
C ILE A 257 5.36 0.88 4.77
N MET A 258 5.68 1.36 3.56
CA MET A 258 6.79 0.84 2.80
C MET A 258 8.09 1.13 3.53
N MET A 259 8.94 0.11 3.64
CA MET A 259 10.25 0.20 4.28
C MET A 259 11.24 -0.64 3.47
N PHE A 260 12.45 -0.24 3.15
CA PHE A 260 12.96 1.11 3.27
C PHE A 260 12.72 1.86 1.99
N TYR A 261 12.23 3.09 2.09
CA TYR A 261 12.50 4.06 1.06
C TYR A 261 14.00 4.40 1.03
N PRO A 262 14.58 4.74 -0.13
CA PRO A 262 15.98 5.17 -0.20
C PRO A 262 16.33 6.26 0.81
N GLU A 263 15.43 7.19 1.07
CA GLU A 263 15.63 8.34 1.95
C GLU A 263 15.70 7.95 3.43
N GLU A 264 14.96 6.91 3.82
CA GLU A 264 15.02 6.31 5.17
C GLU A 264 16.38 5.66 5.45
N VAL A 265 17.16 5.34 4.40
CA VAL A 265 18.55 4.86 4.52
C VAL A 265 19.55 6.02 4.43
N LEU A 266 19.40 6.87 3.42
CA LEU A 266 20.38 7.91 3.10
C LEU A 266 20.48 9.00 4.17
N VAL A 267 19.35 9.41 4.75
CA VAL A 267 19.30 10.47 5.77
C VAL A 267 20.02 10.06 7.06
N PRO A 268 19.71 8.92 7.72
CA PRO A 268 20.45 8.50 8.91
C PRO A 268 21.91 8.18 8.63
N TRP A 269 22.22 7.56 7.48
CA TRP A 269 23.61 7.32 7.08
C TRP A 269 24.41 8.63 6.94
N SER A 270 23.82 9.64 6.29
CA SER A 270 24.42 10.97 6.13
C SER A 270 24.63 11.66 7.47
N ALA A 271 23.64 11.60 8.38
CA ALA A 271 23.75 12.18 9.71
C ALA A 271 24.90 11.57 10.54
N MET A 272 25.05 10.24 10.49
CA MET A 272 26.17 9.54 11.12
C MET A 272 27.52 9.93 10.51
N ARG A 273 27.61 9.92 9.18
CA ARG A 273 28.83 10.24 8.42
C ARG A 273 29.31 11.66 8.71
N LEU A 274 28.41 12.62 8.69
CA LEU A 274 28.71 14.05 8.84
C LEU A 274 28.78 14.49 10.31
N GLY A 275 28.20 13.73 11.25
CA GLY A 275 28.15 14.10 12.66
C GLY A 275 27.30 15.34 12.95
N ARG A 276 26.25 15.54 12.16
CA ARG A 276 25.26 16.62 12.31
C ARG A 276 23.87 16.12 11.90
N PRO A 277 22.79 16.74 12.40
CA PRO A 277 21.44 16.35 11.97
C PRO A 277 21.23 16.59 10.48
N VAL A 278 20.46 15.71 9.83
CA VAL A 278 20.08 15.82 8.41
C VAL A 278 18.57 15.68 8.29
N LYS A 279 17.95 16.59 7.54
CA LYS A 279 16.53 16.60 7.21
C LYS A 279 16.34 16.40 5.71
N TRP A 280 15.36 15.59 5.32
CA TRP A 280 14.84 15.50 3.97
C TRP A 280 13.31 15.54 4.02
N ILE A 281 12.71 16.32 3.13
CA ILE A 281 11.25 16.47 3.00
C ILE A 281 10.96 16.50 1.50
N GLU A 282 10.22 15.51 0.99
CA GLU A 282 9.87 15.49 -0.44
C GLU A 282 8.90 16.62 -0.77
N ASP A 283 8.99 17.15 -2.00
CA ASP A 283 7.91 17.95 -2.57
C ASP A 283 6.79 17.10 -3.19
N ARG A 284 5.74 17.76 -3.68
CA ARG A 284 4.59 17.08 -4.28
C ARG A 284 4.94 16.43 -5.61
N GLU A 285 5.86 17.00 -6.36
CA GLU A 285 6.29 16.46 -7.66
C GLU A 285 6.99 15.11 -7.43
N GLU A 286 7.99 15.10 -6.53
CA GLU A 286 8.66 13.89 -6.06
C GLU A 286 7.65 12.87 -5.54
N ASN A 287 6.65 13.28 -4.74
CA ASN A 287 5.63 12.36 -4.25
C ASN A 287 4.88 11.63 -5.38
N PHE A 288 4.68 12.25 -6.55
CA PHE A 288 4.03 11.60 -7.68
C PHE A 288 4.88 10.54 -8.37
N PHE A 289 6.21 10.60 -8.33
CA PHE A 289 7.06 9.67 -9.10
C PHE A 289 8.12 8.92 -8.29
N ALA A 290 8.36 9.29 -7.03
CA ALA A 290 9.33 8.67 -6.14
C ALA A 290 8.69 7.95 -4.93
N THR A 291 7.44 8.24 -4.62
CA THR A 291 6.64 7.42 -3.68
C THR A 291 6.09 6.19 -4.39
N THR A 292 5.81 5.14 -3.62
CA THR A 292 5.14 3.96 -4.17
C THR A 292 3.70 4.26 -4.58
N GLN A 293 3.22 3.51 -5.56
CA GLN A 293 1.86 3.63 -6.11
C GLN A 293 1.17 2.27 -6.10
N GLU A 294 -0.09 2.20 -6.54
CA GLU A 294 -0.79 0.92 -6.66
C GLU A 294 -1.73 0.90 -7.87
N ARG A 295 -2.43 -0.23 -8.03
CA ARG A 295 -3.66 -0.46 -8.78
C ARG A 295 -3.56 -0.96 -10.23
N GLY A 296 -2.44 -0.86 -10.92
CA GLY A 296 -2.37 -1.37 -12.31
C GLY A 296 -2.65 -2.88 -12.41
N GLN A 297 -3.81 -3.27 -12.94
CA GLN A 297 -4.16 -4.67 -13.24
C GLN A 297 -5.03 -4.79 -14.50
N ILE A 298 -4.85 -5.89 -15.24
CA ILE A 298 -5.66 -6.24 -16.41
C ILE A 298 -6.24 -7.63 -16.16
N HIS A 299 -7.57 -7.73 -16.09
CA HIS A 299 -8.30 -8.97 -15.79
C HIS A 299 -9.04 -9.49 -17.00
N GLU A 300 -8.97 -10.79 -17.23
CA GLU A 300 -9.81 -11.54 -18.15
C GLU A 300 -10.69 -12.49 -17.35
N ALA A 301 -11.90 -12.03 -17.06
CA ALA A 301 -12.77 -12.65 -16.08
C ALA A 301 -14.03 -13.24 -16.72
N GLU A 302 -14.45 -14.38 -16.20
CA GLU A 302 -15.61 -15.15 -16.61
C GLU A 302 -16.46 -15.59 -15.41
N MET A 303 -17.78 -15.57 -15.56
CA MET A 303 -18.74 -16.06 -14.57
C MET A 303 -19.76 -16.98 -15.23
N ALA A 304 -19.83 -18.22 -14.75
CA ALA A 304 -20.80 -19.23 -15.13
C ALA A 304 -22.00 -19.21 -14.16
N LEU A 305 -23.22 -19.15 -14.71
CA LEU A 305 -24.47 -19.03 -13.95
C LEU A 305 -25.48 -20.09 -14.39
N ASP A 306 -26.31 -20.55 -13.46
CA ASP A 306 -27.50 -21.36 -13.77
C ASP A 306 -28.66 -20.50 -14.28
N GLU A 307 -29.82 -21.11 -14.55
CA GLU A 307 -30.99 -20.41 -15.11
C GLU A 307 -31.60 -19.39 -14.13
N GLU A 308 -31.44 -19.61 -12.83
CA GLU A 308 -31.84 -18.68 -11.77
C GLU A 308 -30.77 -17.61 -11.48
N GLY A 309 -29.65 -17.58 -12.19
CA GLY A 309 -28.59 -16.59 -11.95
C GLY A 309 -27.79 -16.84 -10.67
N ARG A 310 -27.73 -18.08 -10.19
CA ARG A 310 -26.79 -18.50 -9.16
C ARG A 310 -25.44 -18.82 -9.79
N ILE A 311 -24.36 -18.45 -9.10
CA ILE A 311 -22.99 -18.65 -9.54
C ILE A 311 -22.66 -20.15 -9.44
N LEU A 312 -22.29 -20.75 -10.57
CA LEU A 312 -21.72 -22.09 -10.64
C LEU A 312 -20.20 -22.03 -10.51
N GLY A 313 -19.58 -21.02 -11.10
CA GLY A 313 -18.17 -20.76 -10.89
C GLY A 313 -17.64 -19.49 -11.56
N ILE A 314 -16.43 -19.11 -11.17
CA ILE A 314 -15.73 -17.92 -11.65
C ILE A 314 -14.31 -18.28 -12.06
N LYS A 315 -13.86 -17.68 -13.16
CA LYS A 315 -12.47 -17.73 -13.59
C LYS A 315 -11.93 -16.32 -13.79
N ASP A 316 -10.72 -16.05 -13.33
CA ASP A 316 -10.03 -14.79 -13.59
C ASP A 316 -8.54 -14.99 -13.87
N VAL A 317 -8.09 -14.57 -15.05
CA VAL A 317 -6.66 -14.54 -15.41
C VAL A 317 -6.24 -13.09 -15.49
N PHE A 318 -5.26 -12.66 -14.68
CA PHE A 318 -4.89 -11.26 -14.66
C PHE A 318 -3.38 -10.97 -14.63
N LEU A 319 -3.01 -9.85 -15.23
CA LEU A 319 -1.68 -9.26 -15.15
C LEU A 319 -1.67 -8.19 -14.06
N HIS A 320 -0.65 -8.21 -13.21
CA HIS A 320 -0.43 -7.20 -12.19
C HIS A 320 0.85 -6.40 -12.49
N ASP A 321 0.71 -5.07 -12.55
CA ASP A 321 1.85 -4.16 -12.63
C ASP A 321 2.50 -4.06 -11.25
N ASN A 322 3.74 -4.54 -11.14
CA ASN A 322 4.50 -4.49 -9.90
C ASN A 322 5.47 -3.28 -9.87
N GLY A 323 5.63 -2.56 -10.98
CA GLY A 323 6.69 -1.57 -11.14
C GLY A 323 8.07 -2.22 -11.23
N ALA A 324 9.11 -1.43 -10.98
CA ALA A 324 10.50 -1.84 -11.19
C ALA A 324 11.02 -2.86 -10.16
N TYR A 325 10.47 -2.89 -8.95
CA TYR A 325 10.93 -3.71 -7.84
C TYR A 325 9.75 -4.29 -7.04
N ASN A 326 9.94 -5.40 -6.31
CA ASN A 326 8.89 -6.11 -5.56
C ASN A 326 9.20 -6.35 -4.06
N PRO A 327 9.58 -5.30 -3.30
CA PRO A 327 9.93 -5.45 -1.88
C PRO A 327 8.75 -5.89 -1.00
N TYR A 328 7.52 -5.53 -1.38
CA TYR A 328 6.29 -5.92 -0.68
C TYR A 328 5.67 -7.23 -1.22
N GLY A 329 6.47 -8.03 -1.94
CA GLY A 329 6.07 -9.36 -2.40
C GLY A 329 4.80 -9.37 -3.25
N LEU A 330 3.87 -10.27 -2.91
CA LEU A 330 2.66 -10.56 -3.68
C LEU A 330 1.36 -10.13 -2.97
N THR A 331 1.44 -9.30 -1.92
CA THR A 331 0.28 -8.93 -1.10
C THR A 331 -0.89 -8.39 -1.93
N ILE A 332 -0.64 -7.48 -2.87
CA ILE A 332 -1.68 -6.84 -3.69
C ILE A 332 -2.37 -7.84 -4.64
N PRO A 333 -1.66 -8.57 -5.51
CA PRO A 333 -2.31 -9.52 -6.41
C PRO A 333 -2.97 -10.69 -5.65
N ILE A 334 -2.40 -11.16 -4.53
CA ILE A 334 -3.04 -12.16 -3.66
C ILE A 334 -4.36 -11.64 -3.08
N ASN A 335 -4.38 -10.40 -2.57
CA ASN A 335 -5.63 -9.80 -2.11
C ASN A 335 -6.67 -9.66 -3.22
N SER A 336 -6.24 -9.32 -4.44
CA SER A 336 -7.12 -9.21 -5.62
C SER A 336 -7.76 -10.56 -5.95
N GLN A 337 -6.93 -11.62 -5.96
CA GLN A 337 -7.33 -13.00 -6.16
C GLN A 337 -8.33 -13.46 -5.10
N CYS A 338 -8.01 -13.30 -3.81
CA CYS A 338 -8.83 -13.78 -2.71
C CYS A 338 -10.16 -13.02 -2.54
N THR A 339 -10.15 -11.69 -2.73
CA THR A 339 -11.37 -10.88 -2.54
C THR A 339 -12.35 -10.95 -3.70
N LEU A 340 -11.94 -11.52 -4.85
CA LEU A 340 -12.84 -11.79 -5.97
C LEU A 340 -14.07 -12.59 -5.55
N LEU A 341 -13.97 -13.45 -4.54
CA LEU A 341 -15.08 -14.29 -4.06
C LEU A 341 -16.22 -13.48 -3.42
N GLY A 342 -15.91 -12.32 -2.83
CA GLY A 342 -16.89 -11.43 -2.19
C GLY A 342 -17.70 -12.13 -1.08
N PRO A 343 -18.92 -11.63 -0.77
CA PRO A 343 -19.85 -12.27 0.17
C PRO A 343 -20.64 -13.43 -0.45
N TYR A 344 -20.20 -13.98 -1.59
CA TYR A 344 -20.99 -14.87 -2.42
C TYR A 344 -20.59 -16.33 -2.29
N ARG A 345 -21.57 -17.22 -2.46
CA ARG A 345 -21.35 -18.65 -2.61
C ARG A 345 -20.84 -18.91 -4.03
N VAL A 346 -19.55 -19.23 -4.13
CA VAL A 346 -18.86 -19.59 -5.38
C VAL A 346 -18.36 -21.03 -5.28
N PRO A 347 -19.08 -22.02 -5.87
CA PRO A 347 -18.71 -23.44 -5.74
C PRO A 347 -17.41 -23.80 -6.46
N SER A 348 -17.20 -23.23 -7.65
CA SER A 348 -15.99 -23.46 -8.45
C SER A 348 -15.26 -22.15 -8.75
N TYR A 349 -13.95 -22.13 -8.54
CA TYR A 349 -13.10 -20.96 -8.66
C TYR A 349 -11.75 -21.36 -9.28
N SER A 350 -11.28 -20.59 -10.25
CA SER A 350 -9.92 -20.73 -10.78
C SER A 350 -9.36 -19.34 -11.08
N SER A 351 -8.28 -18.95 -10.40
CA SER A 351 -7.64 -17.67 -10.68
C SER A 351 -6.14 -17.85 -10.88
N GLU A 352 -5.64 -17.23 -11.95
CA GLU A 352 -4.23 -17.17 -12.31
C GLU A 352 -3.81 -15.71 -12.36
N PHE A 353 -2.64 -15.38 -11.80
CA PHE A 353 -2.02 -14.10 -12.08
C PHE A 353 -0.54 -14.19 -12.40
N ARG A 354 -0.09 -13.21 -13.19
CA ARG A 354 1.33 -12.92 -13.41
C ARG A 354 1.65 -11.54 -12.88
N SER A 355 2.57 -11.47 -11.92
CA SER A 355 3.14 -10.19 -11.46
C SER A 355 4.29 -9.82 -12.38
N VAL A 356 4.28 -8.60 -12.92
CA VAL A 356 5.15 -8.21 -14.03
C VAL A 356 5.98 -6.98 -13.64
N TYR A 357 7.30 -7.08 -13.85
CA TYR A 357 8.21 -5.95 -13.75
C TYR A 357 7.98 -4.98 -14.90
N THR A 358 7.88 -3.69 -14.58
CA THR A 358 7.78 -2.59 -15.54
C THR A 358 8.71 -1.45 -15.13
N ASN A 359 9.08 -0.58 -16.07
CA ASN A 359 9.90 0.61 -15.81
C ASN A 359 9.09 1.76 -15.21
N LYS A 360 8.43 1.46 -14.08
CA LYS A 360 7.52 2.34 -13.36
C LYS A 360 7.87 2.32 -11.86
N PRO A 361 7.44 3.33 -11.08
CA PRO A 361 7.60 3.34 -9.62
C PRO A 361 7.17 2.03 -8.96
N ILE A 362 7.70 1.72 -7.78
CA ILE A 362 7.39 0.50 -7.05
C ILE A 362 5.90 0.44 -6.69
N VAL A 363 5.31 -0.76 -6.71
CA VAL A 363 3.95 -0.98 -6.26
C VAL A 363 3.90 -1.53 -4.82
N THR A 364 3.18 -0.84 -3.95
CA THR A 364 2.94 -1.24 -2.54
C THR A 364 1.52 -0.85 -2.12
N PRO A 365 1.03 -1.34 -0.95
CA PRO A 365 -0.32 -1.06 -0.51
C PRO A 365 -0.71 0.43 -0.57
N TYR A 366 -1.86 0.72 -1.19
CA TYR A 366 -2.65 1.93 -1.03
C TYR A 366 -4.07 1.46 -0.63
N ARG A 367 -4.70 2.14 0.34
CA ARG A 367 -6.01 1.82 0.93
C ARG A 367 -6.83 0.76 0.18
N GLY A 368 -6.93 -0.42 0.81
CA GLY A 368 -7.54 -1.63 0.25
C GLY A 368 -6.50 -2.67 -0.20
N ALA A 369 -5.42 -2.26 -0.85
CA ALA A 369 -4.30 -3.11 -1.26
C ALA A 369 -4.74 -4.37 -2.04
N GLY A 370 -5.17 -4.20 -3.30
CA GLY A 370 -5.69 -5.27 -4.14
C GLY A 370 -7.16 -5.65 -3.90
N ARG A 371 -7.71 -5.42 -2.69
CA ARG A 371 -9.09 -5.84 -2.36
C ARG A 371 -10.14 -5.24 -3.31
N GLN A 372 -10.00 -3.97 -3.65
CA GLN A 372 -10.92 -3.31 -4.58
C GLN A 372 -10.92 -3.92 -5.99
N HIS A 373 -9.85 -4.61 -6.40
CA HIS A 373 -9.74 -5.18 -7.75
C HIS A 373 -10.66 -6.39 -7.88
N GLY A 374 -10.53 -7.34 -6.94
CA GLY A 374 -11.41 -8.50 -6.86
C GLY A 374 -12.87 -8.10 -6.71
N VAL A 375 -13.16 -7.16 -5.80
CA VAL A 375 -14.51 -6.60 -5.61
C VAL A 375 -15.04 -5.97 -6.89
N PHE A 376 -14.23 -5.17 -7.59
CA PHE A 376 -14.63 -4.56 -8.85
C PHE A 376 -14.97 -5.63 -9.90
N VAL A 377 -14.10 -6.62 -10.10
CA VAL A 377 -14.34 -7.68 -11.10
C VAL A 377 -15.64 -8.44 -10.79
N MET A 378 -15.82 -8.93 -9.56
CA MET A 378 -17.02 -9.65 -9.13
C MET A 378 -18.29 -8.82 -9.35
N GLU A 379 -18.32 -7.60 -8.81
CA GLU A 379 -19.53 -6.77 -8.85
C GLU A 379 -19.88 -6.30 -10.26
N ARG A 380 -18.87 -6.09 -11.12
CA ARG A 380 -19.10 -5.80 -12.53
C ARG A 380 -19.63 -7.00 -13.28
N LEU A 381 -19.16 -8.22 -12.99
CA LEU A 381 -19.71 -9.44 -13.59
C LEU A 381 -21.16 -9.66 -13.17
N LEU A 382 -21.49 -9.50 -11.89
CA LEU A 382 -22.88 -9.60 -11.40
C LEU A 382 -23.80 -8.55 -12.02
N ASP A 383 -23.35 -7.31 -12.17
CA ASP A 383 -24.10 -6.23 -12.84
C ASP A 383 -24.37 -6.52 -14.32
N LEU A 384 -23.45 -7.22 -14.99
CA LEU A 384 -23.59 -7.61 -16.39
C LEU A 384 -24.48 -8.84 -16.52
N ALA A 385 -24.33 -9.82 -15.63
CA ALA A 385 -25.19 -11.00 -15.52
C ALA A 385 -26.65 -10.60 -15.28
N ALA A 386 -26.91 -9.73 -14.30
CA ALA A 386 -28.23 -9.16 -14.05
C ALA A 386 -28.87 -8.61 -15.33
N ARG A 387 -28.11 -7.81 -16.08
CA ARG A 387 -28.58 -7.21 -17.34
C ARG A 387 -28.83 -8.25 -18.43
N GLU A 388 -27.93 -9.21 -18.60
CA GLU A 388 -28.03 -10.22 -19.66
C GLU A 388 -29.14 -11.25 -19.40
N MET A 389 -29.47 -11.50 -18.13
CA MET A 389 -30.50 -12.45 -17.71
C MET A 389 -31.83 -11.79 -17.35
N GLY A 390 -31.92 -10.46 -17.37
CA GLY A 390 -33.13 -9.74 -16.97
C GLY A 390 -33.47 -9.85 -15.48
N ILE A 391 -32.46 -10.07 -14.62
CA ILE A 391 -32.61 -10.16 -13.16
C ILE A 391 -32.31 -8.80 -12.54
N ASP A 392 -33.04 -8.40 -11.50
CA ASP A 392 -32.72 -7.20 -10.74
C ASP A 392 -31.31 -7.28 -10.10
N ARG A 393 -30.62 -6.13 -10.03
CA ARG A 393 -29.22 -6.06 -9.57
C ARG A 393 -29.04 -6.43 -8.11
N ALA A 394 -30.02 -6.10 -7.26
CA ALA A 394 -30.00 -6.52 -5.87
C ALA A 394 -30.40 -7.99 -5.75
N GLU A 395 -31.35 -8.43 -6.57
CA GLU A 395 -31.84 -9.80 -6.54
C GLU A 395 -30.78 -10.84 -6.97
N ILE A 396 -30.01 -10.58 -8.03
CA ILE A 396 -28.93 -11.51 -8.41
C ILE A 396 -27.89 -11.66 -7.29
N ARG A 397 -27.62 -10.59 -6.55
CA ARG A 397 -26.72 -10.62 -5.39
C ARG A 397 -27.34 -11.46 -4.28
N ARG A 398 -28.61 -11.21 -3.93
CA ARG A 398 -29.36 -11.95 -2.91
C ARG A 398 -29.32 -13.47 -3.14
N ARG A 399 -29.55 -13.92 -4.38
CA ARG A 399 -29.51 -15.34 -4.77
C ARG A 399 -28.16 -16.03 -4.50
N ASN A 400 -27.10 -15.24 -4.39
CA ASN A 400 -25.73 -15.71 -4.29
C ASN A 400 -25.07 -15.44 -2.94
N LEU A 401 -25.71 -14.73 -2.01
CA LEU A 401 -25.09 -14.45 -0.70
C LEU A 401 -24.80 -15.76 0.07
N LEU A 402 -23.70 -15.78 0.81
CA LEU A 402 -23.50 -16.75 1.88
C LEU A 402 -24.54 -16.50 2.98
N LEU A 403 -25.16 -17.58 3.45
CA LEU A 403 -26.12 -17.54 4.55
C LEU A 403 -25.40 -17.62 5.90
N PRO A 404 -26.00 -17.13 7.01
CA PRO A 404 -25.38 -17.15 8.34
C PRO A 404 -24.90 -18.54 8.79
N GLU A 405 -25.57 -19.60 8.35
CA GLU A 405 -25.24 -20.99 8.70
C GLU A 405 -24.00 -21.51 7.97
N ALA A 406 -23.50 -20.79 6.97
CA ALA A 406 -22.29 -21.15 6.24
C ALA A 406 -20.99 -20.76 6.97
N PHE A 407 -21.07 -20.00 8.07
CA PHE A 407 -19.92 -19.50 8.82
C PHE A 407 -19.54 -20.41 10.00
N PRO A 408 -18.23 -20.58 10.29
CA PRO A 408 -17.10 -20.07 9.52
C PRO A 408 -16.97 -20.74 8.15
N HIS A 409 -16.69 -19.94 7.12
CA HIS A 409 -16.67 -20.39 5.72
C HIS A 409 -15.26 -20.45 5.18
N ASN A 410 -14.76 -21.65 4.87
CA ASN A 410 -13.45 -21.84 4.25
C ASN A 410 -13.57 -21.78 2.72
N HIS A 411 -12.78 -20.90 2.10
CA HIS A 411 -12.71 -20.74 0.65
C HIS A 411 -11.68 -21.64 -0.04
N GLU A 412 -10.96 -22.47 0.72
CA GLU A 412 -10.02 -23.50 0.24
C GLU A 412 -8.82 -22.94 -0.55
N ILE A 413 -8.55 -21.65 -0.38
CA ILE A 413 -7.41 -20.93 -0.96
C ILE A 413 -6.60 -20.26 0.15
N ILE A 414 -5.34 -19.91 -0.11
CA ILE A 414 -4.44 -19.26 0.85
C ILE A 414 -4.55 -17.74 0.75
N PHE A 415 -4.68 -17.09 1.90
CA PHE A 415 -4.76 -15.64 2.02
C PHE A 415 -3.39 -14.99 2.31
N GLN A 416 -3.35 -13.66 2.37
CA GLN A 416 -2.12 -12.88 2.49
C GLN A 416 -1.37 -13.10 3.83
N ASP A 417 -2.05 -13.64 4.84
CA ASP A 417 -1.51 -13.98 6.16
C ASP A 417 -0.94 -15.41 6.21
N PHE A 418 -0.90 -16.08 5.04
CA PHE A 418 -0.34 -17.42 4.82
C PHE A 418 -1.18 -18.56 5.39
N GLU A 419 -2.43 -18.27 5.74
CA GLU A 419 -3.40 -19.23 6.24
C GLU A 419 -4.55 -19.45 5.22
N PRO A 420 -5.32 -20.54 5.35
CA PRO A 420 -6.54 -20.73 4.57
C PRO A 420 -7.52 -19.58 4.76
N LEU A 421 -8.00 -18.99 3.66
CA LEU A 421 -9.00 -17.94 3.66
C LEU A 421 -10.30 -18.45 4.27
N THR A 422 -10.53 -18.08 5.52
CA THR A 422 -11.73 -18.44 6.27
C THR A 422 -12.45 -17.17 6.69
N TYR A 423 -13.71 -17.03 6.27
CA TYR A 423 -14.57 -15.98 6.82
C TYR A 423 -15.09 -16.42 8.17
N ASP A 424 -14.93 -15.56 9.17
CA ASP A 424 -15.28 -15.83 10.56
C ASP A 424 -16.80 -15.78 10.79
N SER A 425 -17.50 -14.79 10.24
CA SER A 425 -18.92 -14.55 10.43
C SER A 425 -19.53 -13.69 9.32
N GLY A 426 -20.86 -13.74 9.18
CA GLY A 426 -21.59 -12.90 8.22
C GLY A 426 -23.10 -13.03 8.33
N ASN A 427 -23.81 -11.92 8.09
CA ASN A 427 -25.27 -11.88 7.96
C ASN A 427 -25.67 -10.78 6.96
N TYR A 428 -25.55 -11.11 5.67
CA TYR A 428 -25.48 -10.09 4.61
C TYR A 428 -26.84 -9.63 4.08
N GLU A 429 -27.84 -10.52 4.01
CA GLU A 429 -29.15 -10.21 3.44
C GLU A 429 -29.88 -9.08 4.20
N PRO A 430 -29.94 -9.07 5.55
CA PRO A 430 -30.54 -7.94 6.29
C PRO A 430 -29.81 -6.61 6.07
N ILE A 431 -28.51 -6.63 5.79
CA ILE A 431 -27.72 -5.43 5.48
C ILE A 431 -28.08 -4.91 4.09
N LEU A 432 -28.22 -5.80 3.11
CA LEU A 432 -28.68 -5.45 1.77
C LEU A 432 -30.08 -4.80 1.82
N ASP A 433 -31.03 -5.42 2.51
CA ASP A 433 -32.39 -4.89 2.63
C ASP A 433 -32.42 -3.49 3.26
N GLN A 434 -31.71 -3.29 4.37
CA GLN A 434 -31.59 -1.98 5.01
C GLN A 434 -30.94 -0.94 4.09
N ALA A 435 -29.93 -1.32 3.31
CA ALA A 435 -29.29 -0.41 2.37
C ALA A 435 -30.26 0.01 1.25
N LEU A 436 -30.99 -0.95 0.66
CA LEU A 436 -31.97 -0.69 -0.41
C LEU A 436 -33.12 0.19 0.06
N GLU A 437 -33.62 -0.03 1.29
CA GLU A 437 -34.65 0.80 1.89
C GLU A 437 -34.16 2.24 2.08
N ARG A 438 -33.00 2.42 2.71
CA ARG A 438 -32.44 3.76 3.02
C ARG A 438 -32.14 4.61 1.80
N ILE A 439 -31.76 4.00 0.68
CA ILE A 439 -31.52 4.73 -0.58
C ILE A 439 -32.79 4.89 -1.42
N GLY A 440 -33.93 4.34 -0.99
CA GLY A 440 -35.18 4.36 -1.74
C GLY A 440 -35.07 3.62 -3.09
N TYR A 441 -34.47 2.43 -3.09
CA TYR A 441 -34.13 1.69 -4.32
C TYR A 441 -35.31 1.51 -5.28
N ARG A 442 -36.48 1.09 -4.77
CA ARG A 442 -37.69 0.91 -5.60
C ARG A 442 -38.19 2.23 -6.19
N GLU A 443 -38.31 3.26 -5.35
CA GLU A 443 -38.69 4.62 -5.79
C GLU A 443 -37.73 5.16 -6.85
N PHE A 444 -36.43 4.90 -6.71
CA PHE A 444 -35.43 5.29 -7.70
C PHE A 444 -35.70 4.66 -9.06
N LEU A 445 -35.94 3.34 -9.09
CA LEU A 445 -36.15 2.59 -10.34
C LEU A 445 -37.49 2.93 -11.00
N GLU A 446 -38.55 3.04 -10.21
CA GLU A 446 -39.93 3.18 -10.71
C GLU A 446 -40.27 4.63 -11.06
N VAL A 447 -39.68 5.61 -10.36
CA VAL A 447 -40.06 7.03 -10.49
C VAL A 447 -38.88 7.89 -10.92
N LYS A 448 -37.81 7.95 -10.12
CA LYS A 448 -36.75 8.96 -10.30
C LYS A 448 -35.96 8.78 -11.60
N GLN A 449 -35.58 7.55 -11.93
CA GLN A 449 -34.80 7.27 -13.13
C GLN A 449 -35.61 7.49 -14.42
N PRO A 450 -36.86 6.99 -14.55
CA PRO A 450 -37.70 7.27 -15.72
C PRO A 450 -37.98 8.76 -15.93
N GLN A 451 -38.30 9.50 -14.86
CA GLN A 451 -38.54 10.94 -14.93
C GLN A 451 -37.28 11.68 -15.43
N ALA A 452 -36.13 11.41 -14.82
CA ALA A 452 -34.88 12.03 -15.24
C ALA A 452 -34.55 11.73 -16.72
N ARG A 453 -34.84 10.50 -17.19
CA ARG A 453 -34.66 10.14 -18.61
C ARG A 453 -35.59 10.93 -19.53
N ALA A 454 -36.86 11.13 -19.14
CA ALA A 454 -37.80 11.96 -19.89
C ALA A 454 -37.35 13.43 -19.97
N GLU A 455 -36.62 13.90 -18.95
CA GLU A 455 -35.99 15.23 -18.89
C GLU A 455 -34.61 15.29 -19.58
N GLY A 456 -34.15 14.21 -20.23
CA GLY A 456 -32.85 14.15 -20.93
C GLY A 456 -31.63 13.92 -20.03
N ARG A 457 -31.83 13.53 -18.77
CA ARG A 457 -30.77 13.24 -17.78
C ARG A 457 -30.56 11.74 -17.59
N LEU A 458 -29.30 11.31 -17.49
CA LEU A 458 -28.94 9.91 -17.25
C LEU A 458 -28.57 9.69 -15.77
N LEU A 459 -29.44 9.03 -15.01
CA LEU A 459 -29.19 8.65 -13.63
C LEU A 459 -28.85 7.16 -13.53
N GLY A 460 -27.76 6.84 -12.84
CA GLY A 460 -27.33 5.48 -12.52
C GLY A 460 -27.34 5.23 -11.01
N LEU A 461 -27.59 3.99 -10.63
CA LEU A 461 -27.48 3.50 -9.25
C LEU A 461 -26.58 2.26 -9.27
N GLY A 462 -25.52 2.27 -8.46
CA GLY A 462 -24.61 1.16 -8.28
C GLY A 462 -24.84 0.51 -6.92
N ILE A 463 -24.77 -0.81 -6.87
CA ILE A 463 -24.77 -1.60 -5.64
C ILE A 463 -23.46 -2.37 -5.62
N VAL A 464 -22.77 -2.34 -4.49
CA VAL A 464 -21.53 -3.10 -4.26
C VAL A 464 -21.66 -3.79 -2.92
N ALA A 465 -21.44 -5.10 -2.90
CA ALA A 465 -21.25 -5.85 -1.66
C ALA A 465 -19.83 -6.44 -1.63
N TYR A 466 -19.19 -6.41 -0.47
CA TYR A 466 -17.83 -6.92 -0.31
C TYR A 466 -17.60 -7.43 1.11
N VAL A 467 -16.58 -8.27 1.26
CA VAL A 467 -16.05 -8.73 2.55
C VAL A 467 -14.60 -8.28 2.62
N GLU A 468 -14.16 -7.81 3.79
CA GLU A 468 -12.81 -7.29 4.00
C GLU A 468 -12.13 -8.06 5.12
N GLY A 469 -11.03 -8.74 4.79
CA GLY A 469 -10.11 -9.27 5.80
C GLY A 469 -9.34 -8.12 6.45
N THR A 470 -9.41 -8.02 7.78
CA THR A 470 -8.68 -7.03 8.61
C THR A 470 -7.88 -7.73 9.70
N GLY A 471 -7.04 -7.00 10.44
CA GLY A 471 -6.31 -7.58 11.58
C GLY A 471 -5.28 -8.64 11.19
N ILE A 472 -4.55 -8.41 10.09
CA ILE A 472 -3.49 -9.33 9.63
C ILE A 472 -2.50 -9.58 10.75
N GLY A 473 -2.35 -10.86 11.12
CA GLY A 473 -1.52 -11.31 12.22
C GLY A 473 -0.01 -11.28 11.91
N PRO A 474 0.81 -11.99 12.70
CA PRO A 474 0.39 -12.90 13.78
C PRO A 474 0.05 -12.21 15.10
N TYR A 475 0.59 -11.01 15.38
CA TYR A 475 0.36 -10.32 16.65
C TYR A 475 0.58 -8.80 16.55
N GLU A 476 0.02 -8.08 17.53
CA GLU A 476 0.38 -6.71 17.89
C GLU A 476 0.38 -6.61 19.43
N GLY A 477 1.21 -5.72 19.98
CA GLY A 477 1.40 -5.56 21.41
C GLY A 477 0.84 -4.25 21.95
N ALA A 478 0.42 -4.28 23.22
CA ALA A 478 0.17 -3.09 24.00
C ALA A 478 0.69 -3.25 25.43
N ARG A 479 1.17 -2.16 26.03
CA ARG A 479 1.50 -2.05 27.45
C ARG A 479 0.54 -1.05 28.09
N VAL A 480 -0.21 -1.52 29.08
CA VAL A 480 -1.10 -0.70 29.90
C VAL A 480 -0.51 -0.58 31.29
N GLN A 481 -0.38 0.64 31.81
CA GLN A 481 0.13 0.89 33.15
C GLN A 481 -0.79 1.85 33.89
N VAL A 482 -1.31 1.41 35.05
CA VAL A 482 -1.96 2.31 36.01
C VAL A 482 -0.88 3.04 36.81
N GLN A 483 -0.93 4.36 36.79
CA GLN A 483 0.00 5.23 37.49
C GLN A 483 -0.44 5.45 38.94
N SER A 484 0.48 5.94 39.78
CA SER A 484 0.23 6.19 41.20
C SER A 484 -0.86 7.24 41.48
N ASN A 485 -1.19 8.09 40.50
CA ASN A 485 -2.26 9.08 40.57
C ASN A 485 -3.62 8.56 40.07
N GLY A 486 -3.72 7.27 39.71
CA GLY A 486 -4.94 6.65 39.18
C GLY A 486 -5.16 6.82 37.67
N LYS A 487 -4.32 7.60 36.98
CA LYS A 487 -4.34 7.69 35.51
C LYS A 487 -3.75 6.45 34.87
N VAL A 488 -4.05 6.24 33.60
CA VAL A 488 -3.56 5.11 32.82
C VAL A 488 -2.61 5.63 31.74
N SER A 489 -1.62 4.82 31.39
CA SER A 489 -0.76 5.05 30.23
C SER A 489 -0.85 3.83 29.33
N VAL A 490 -1.07 4.07 28.04
CA VAL A 490 -1.14 3.02 27.02
C VAL A 490 -0.04 3.24 25.98
N VAL A 491 0.72 2.20 25.69
CA VAL A 491 1.73 2.17 24.62
C VAL A 491 1.40 1.01 23.70
N THR A 492 1.42 1.23 22.39
CA THR A 492 1.15 0.21 21.36
C THR A 492 2.21 0.28 20.25
N GLY A 493 2.40 -0.81 19.51
CA GLY A 493 3.23 -0.82 18.30
C GLY A 493 2.60 -0.10 17.09
N VAL A 494 1.31 0.24 17.17
CA VAL A 494 0.56 0.86 16.07
C VAL A 494 0.75 2.38 16.03
N GLY A 495 1.28 2.90 14.92
CA GLY A 495 1.32 4.34 14.65
C GLY A 495 -0.05 4.89 14.19
N THR A 496 -0.33 6.17 14.48
CA THR A 496 -1.52 6.87 13.97
C THR A 496 -1.16 7.83 12.83
N GLN A 497 -2.05 7.94 11.84
CA GLN A 497 -1.99 8.85 10.70
C GLN A 497 -3.32 9.59 10.52
N GLY A 498 -4.07 9.80 11.61
CA GLY A 498 -5.33 10.55 11.63
C GLY A 498 -6.61 9.72 11.83
N GLN A 499 -6.52 8.41 11.99
CA GLN A 499 -7.66 7.50 12.16
C GLN A 499 -8.24 7.43 13.59
N GLY A 500 -7.75 8.24 14.53
CA GLY A 500 -8.37 8.36 15.86
C GLY A 500 -7.83 7.46 16.97
N HIS A 501 -6.66 6.84 16.81
CA HIS A 501 -6.15 5.84 17.77
C HIS A 501 -5.99 6.38 19.21
N MET A 502 -5.57 7.64 19.39
CA MET A 502 -5.44 8.26 20.71
C MET A 502 -6.78 8.34 21.46
N THR A 503 -7.90 8.31 20.71
CA THR A 503 -9.25 8.37 21.25
C THR A 503 -9.86 6.98 21.36
N SER A 504 -9.81 6.19 20.28
CA SER A 504 -10.46 4.88 20.24
C SER A 504 -9.78 3.85 21.15
N PHE A 505 -8.44 3.85 21.23
CA PHE A 505 -7.74 2.95 22.16
C PHE A 505 -7.93 3.38 23.61
N ALA A 506 -7.99 4.69 23.87
CA ALA A 506 -8.34 5.21 25.19
C ALA A 506 -9.75 4.76 25.61
N GLN A 507 -10.74 4.78 24.71
CA GLN A 507 -12.09 4.24 24.98
C GLN A 507 -12.07 2.77 25.36
N ILE A 508 -11.31 1.93 24.65
CA ILE A 508 -11.20 0.50 24.93
C ILE A 508 -10.61 0.29 26.32
N VAL A 509 -9.47 0.93 26.62
CA VAL A 509 -8.78 0.75 27.90
C VAL A 509 -9.60 1.32 29.07
N ALA A 510 -10.19 2.50 28.91
CA ALA A 510 -11.05 3.13 29.92
C ALA A 510 -12.21 2.21 30.32
N ASP A 511 -12.87 1.58 29.35
CA ASP A 511 -14.00 0.66 29.56
C ASP A 511 -13.57 -0.58 30.37
N GLN A 512 -12.35 -1.09 30.11
CA GLN A 512 -11.84 -2.29 30.78
C GLN A 512 -11.37 -2.04 32.22
N VAL A 513 -10.81 -0.85 32.50
CA VAL A 513 -10.23 -0.54 33.83
C VAL A 513 -11.13 0.36 34.69
N GLY A 514 -12.23 0.88 34.14
CA GLY A 514 -13.24 1.64 34.88
C GLY A 514 -12.83 3.08 35.19
N VAL A 515 -12.13 3.75 34.28
CA VAL A 515 -11.76 5.17 34.39
C VAL A 515 -12.41 6.01 33.28
N GLU A 516 -12.32 7.33 33.38
CA GLU A 516 -12.75 8.23 32.30
C GLU A 516 -11.75 8.19 31.13
N VAL A 517 -12.24 8.35 29.89
CA VAL A 517 -11.39 8.31 28.69
C VAL A 517 -10.29 9.39 28.71
N GLY A 518 -10.55 10.53 29.35
CA GLY A 518 -9.56 11.60 29.51
C GLY A 518 -8.44 11.32 30.51
N ASP A 519 -8.55 10.22 31.28
CA ASP A 519 -7.55 9.77 32.24
C ASP A 519 -6.64 8.64 31.70
N VAL A 520 -6.79 8.26 30.41
CA VAL A 520 -6.00 7.21 29.73
C VAL A 520 -4.95 7.78 28.76
#